data_AF-A0A0S2ZJ89-F1
#
_entry.id   AF-A0A0S2ZJ89-F1
#
_cell.length_a   1.000
_cell.length_b   1.000
_cell.length_c   1.000
_cell.angle_alpha   90.00
_cell.angle_beta   90.00
_cell.angle_gamma   90.00
#
_symmetry.space_group_name_H-M   'P 1'
#
loop_
_entity.id
_entity.type
_entity.pdbx_description
1 polymer ?
#
loop_
_entity_poly.entity_id
_entity_poly.type
_entity_poly.pdbx_seq_one_letter_code
_entity_poly.pdbx_strand_id
1 'polypeptide(L)'
;MNSENENYIKSLILSYFKIRGKNYSLLEIRQIFGLQEKQLDIFLYELKNLKYIIYQDFELTITKEGIDFLETENQVDNNFRAEGYKYKNIDFSKIKSLDEPYIPKKFLKKI
;
A
#
# COMPACT_ATOMS: atom_id res chain seq x y z
N MET A 1 0.55 2.66 15.00
CA MET A 1 0.69 3.17 13.62
C MET A 1 0.31 4.65 13.67
N ASN A 2 0.95 5.54 12.91
CA ASN A 2 0.49 6.94 12.85
C ASN A 2 -0.79 7.02 12.01
N SER A 3 -1.70 7.94 12.34
CA SER A 3 -3.01 8.09 11.66
C SER A 3 -2.87 8.28 10.14
N GLU A 4 -1.83 8.96 9.68
CA GLU A 4 -1.53 9.15 8.25
C GLU A 4 -1.26 7.81 7.53
N ASN A 5 -0.59 6.86 8.18
CA ASN A 5 -0.33 5.53 7.59
C ASN A 5 -1.60 4.68 7.52
N GLU A 6 -2.52 4.85 8.47
CA GLU A 6 -3.80 4.13 8.47
C GLU A 6 -4.72 4.63 7.35
N ASN A 7 -4.82 5.95 7.17
CA ASN A 7 -5.58 6.54 6.07
C ASN A 7 -4.99 6.17 4.71
N TYR A 8 -3.66 6.15 4.59
CA TYR A 8 -2.98 5.71 3.37
C TYR A 8 -3.35 4.28 2.98
N ILE A 9 -3.30 3.33 3.93
CA ILE A 9 -3.65 1.93 3.67
C ILE A 9 -5.15 1.81 3.31
N LYS A 10 -6.03 2.54 3.98
CA LYS A 10 -7.46 2.60 3.65
C LYS A 10 -7.69 3.06 2.21
N SER A 11 -7.04 4.16 1.80
CA SER A 11 -7.10 4.69 0.43
C SER A 11 -6.59 3.69 -0.60
N LEU A 12 -5.52 2.94 -0.30
CA LEU A 12 -5.00 1.90 -1.17
C LEU A 12 -5.96 0.72 -1.34
N ILE A 13 -6.53 0.22 -0.25
CA ILE A 13 -7.51 -0.88 -0.26
C ILE A 13 -8.75 -0.47 -1.06
N LEU A 14 -9.26 0.74 -0.82
CA LEU A 14 -10.40 1.28 -1.57
C LEU A 14 -10.08 1.48 -3.05
N SER A 15 -8.90 2.00 -3.38
CA SER A 15 -8.47 2.15 -4.78
C SER A 15 -8.40 0.79 -5.50
N TYR A 16 -7.92 -0.25 -4.80
CA TYR A 16 -7.90 -1.60 -5.34
C TYR A 16 -9.31 -2.12 -5.64
N PHE A 17 -10.26 -1.99 -4.71
CA PHE A 17 -11.65 -2.38 -4.96
C PHE A 17 -12.29 -1.58 -6.11
N LYS A 18 -11.98 -0.27 -6.21
CA LYS A 18 -12.46 0.58 -7.32
C LYS A 18 -11.96 0.07 -8.69
N ILE A 19 -10.70 -0.37 -8.76
CA ILE A 19 -10.08 -0.86 -10.01
C ILE A 19 -10.56 -2.27 -10.36
N ARG A 20 -10.59 -3.18 -9.38
CA ARG A 20 -10.96 -4.59 -9.62
C ARG A 20 -12.46 -4.83 -9.74
N GLY A 21 -13.28 -3.94 -9.18
CA GLY A 21 -14.72 -4.13 -9.12
C GLY A 21 -15.06 -5.46 -8.46
N LYS A 22 -15.92 -6.27 -9.11
CA LYS A 22 -16.34 -7.60 -8.63
C LYS A 22 -15.24 -8.66 -8.66
N ASN A 23 -14.15 -8.44 -9.40
CA ASN A 23 -13.07 -9.40 -9.56
C ASN A 23 -11.97 -9.24 -8.50
N TYR A 24 -12.32 -8.75 -7.31
CA TYR A 24 -11.34 -8.53 -6.25
C TYR A 24 -10.93 -9.84 -5.58
N SER A 25 -9.68 -9.89 -5.13
CA SER A 25 -9.16 -10.97 -4.29
C SER A 25 -8.60 -10.41 -2.99
N LEU A 26 -9.11 -10.88 -1.85
CA LEU A 26 -8.57 -10.52 -0.53
C LEU A 26 -7.16 -11.07 -0.31
N LEU A 27 -6.85 -12.23 -0.90
CA LEU A 27 -5.50 -12.79 -0.88
C LEU A 27 -4.52 -11.87 -1.62
N GLU A 28 -4.92 -11.33 -2.76
CA GLU A 28 -4.09 -10.41 -3.54
C GLU A 28 -3.84 -9.12 -2.77
N ILE A 29 -4.85 -8.55 -2.10
CA ILE A 29 -4.67 -7.38 -1.20
C ILE A 29 -3.64 -7.68 -0.12
N ARG A 30 -3.75 -8.84 0.56
CA ARG A 30 -2.79 -9.25 1.59
C ARG A 30 -1.36 -9.33 1.06
N GLN A 31 -1.19 -9.90 -0.13
CA GLN A 31 0.12 -10.05 -0.76
C GLN A 31 0.71 -8.71 -1.21
N ILE A 32 -0.09 -7.85 -1.85
CA ILE A 32 0.36 -6.53 -2.34
C ILE A 32 0.78 -5.64 -1.17
N PHE A 33 -0.01 -5.62 -0.10
CA PHE A 33 0.22 -4.71 1.04
C PHE A 33 0.98 -5.36 2.20
N GLY A 34 1.40 -6.61 2.07
CA GLY A 34 2.14 -7.34 3.12
C GLY A 34 1.34 -7.51 4.42
N LEU A 35 0.01 -7.64 4.32
CA LEU A 35 -0.90 -7.70 5.47
C LEU A 35 -1.15 -9.15 5.93
N GLN A 36 -1.16 -9.35 7.23
CA GLN A 36 -1.74 -10.55 7.83
C GLN A 36 -3.27 -10.52 7.69
N GLU A 37 -3.90 -11.70 7.76
CA GLU A 37 -5.35 -11.85 7.65
C GLU A 37 -6.10 -10.97 8.63
N LYS A 38 -5.76 -11.07 9.92
CA LYS A 38 -6.37 -10.28 10.99
C LYS A 38 -6.22 -8.77 10.78
N GLN A 39 -5.13 -8.33 10.16
CA GLN A 39 -4.91 -6.92 9.88
C GLN A 39 -5.83 -6.45 8.75
N LEU A 40 -5.97 -7.23 7.69
CA LEU A 40 -6.92 -6.94 6.63
C LEU A 40 -8.35 -6.90 7.17
N ASP A 41 -8.73 -7.86 8.02
CA ASP A 41 -10.07 -7.89 8.62
C ASP A 41 -10.38 -6.64 9.44
N ILE A 42 -9.39 -6.12 10.18
CA ILE A 42 -9.51 -4.85 10.92
C ILE A 42 -9.78 -3.70 9.94
N PHE A 43 -9.02 -3.60 8.85
CA PHE A 43 -9.26 -2.55 7.84
C PHE A 43 -10.63 -2.68 7.19
N LEU A 44 -11.06 -3.90 6.83
CA LEU A 44 -12.38 -4.12 6.24
C LEU A 44 -13.49 -3.77 7.22
N TYR A 45 -13.32 -4.10 8.51
CA TYR A 45 -14.26 -3.72 9.56
C TYR A 45 -14.36 -2.19 9.71
N GLU A 46 -13.23 -1.50 9.73
CA GLU A 46 -13.19 -0.04 9.82
C GLU A 46 -13.81 0.63 8.58
N LEU A 47 -13.45 0.19 7.38
CA LEU A 47 -14.01 0.70 6.13
C LEU A 47 -15.53 0.52 6.08
N LYS A 48 -16.03 -0.61 6.61
CA LYS A 48 -17.48 -0.85 6.73
C LYS A 48 -18.13 0.09 7.73
N ASN A 49 -17.50 0.32 8.89
CA ASN A 49 -18.03 1.25 9.91
C ASN A 49 -18.06 2.70 9.44
N LEU A 50 -17.07 3.08 8.64
CA LEU A 50 -17.02 4.37 7.94
C LEU A 50 -17.98 4.45 6.75
N LYS A 51 -18.70 3.35 6.47
CA LYS A 51 -19.62 3.19 5.34
C LYS A 51 -18.96 3.34 3.97
N TYR A 52 -17.64 3.21 3.86
CA TYR A 52 -16.93 3.28 2.58
C TYR A 52 -17.12 2.03 1.72
N ILE A 53 -17.43 0.91 2.37
CA ILE A 53 -17.76 -0.36 1.73
C ILE A 53 -19.03 -0.94 2.33
N ILE A 54 -19.75 -1.71 1.51
CA ILE A 54 -20.89 -2.52 1.93
C ILE A 54 -20.72 -3.94 1.41
N TYR A 55 -21.34 -4.89 2.12
CA TYR A 55 -21.52 -6.24 1.62
C TYR A 55 -22.92 -6.34 1.01
N GLN A 56 -22.98 -6.57 -0.30
CA GLN A 56 -24.20 -6.81 -1.04
C GLN A 56 -24.07 -8.18 -1.71
N ASP A 57 -25.00 -9.09 -1.42
CA ASP A 57 -25.02 -10.44 -1.99
C ASP A 57 -23.69 -11.21 -1.83
N PHE A 58 -23.06 -11.08 -0.66
CA PHE A 58 -21.74 -11.63 -0.34
C PHE A 58 -20.56 -11.01 -1.10
N GLU A 59 -20.80 -9.98 -1.92
CA GLU A 59 -19.77 -9.20 -2.60
C GLU A 59 -19.51 -7.87 -1.87
N LEU A 60 -18.24 -7.50 -1.75
CA LEU A 60 -17.83 -6.21 -1.24
C LEU A 60 -17.93 -5.17 -2.36
N THR A 61 -18.73 -4.13 -2.13
CA THR A 61 -18.92 -3.02 -3.05
C THR A 61 -18.55 -1.70 -2.38
N ILE A 62 -17.86 -0.83 -3.11
CA ILE A 62 -17.56 0.53 -2.65
C ILE A 62 -18.82 1.39 -2.72
N THR A 63 -19.07 2.16 -1.67
CA THR A 63 -20.16 3.12 -1.62
C THR A 63 -19.76 4.45 -2.24
N LYS A 64 -20.74 5.34 -2.44
CA LYS A 64 -20.46 6.72 -2.81
C LYS A 64 -19.56 7.42 -1.80
N GLU A 65 -19.78 7.22 -0.50
CA GLU A 65 -18.97 7.82 0.58
C GLU A 65 -17.50 7.36 0.50
N GLY A 66 -17.26 6.10 0.13
CA GLY A 66 -15.91 5.60 -0.12
C GLY A 66 -15.25 6.19 -1.37
N ILE A 67 -16.02 6.47 -2.42
CA ILE A 67 -15.53 7.18 -3.61
C ILE A 67 -15.20 8.64 -3.28
N ASP A 68 -16.10 9.32 -2.57
CA ASP A 68 -15.92 10.71 -2.16
C ASP A 68 -14.66 10.83 -1.26
N PHE A 69 -14.46 9.89 -0.33
CA PHE A 69 -13.23 9.81 0.47
C PHE A 69 -11.98 9.67 -0.39
N LEU A 70 -11.99 8.76 -1.38
CA LEU A 70 -10.89 8.61 -2.32
C LEU A 70 -10.63 9.89 -3.10
N GLU A 71 -11.67 10.63 -3.51
CA GLU A 71 -11.51 11.87 -4.24
C GLU A 71 -10.96 13.00 -3.36
N THR A 72 -11.38 13.09 -2.10
CA THR A 72 -10.83 14.06 -1.14
C THR A 72 -9.38 13.77 -0.75
N GLU A 73 -9.03 12.51 -0.52
CA GLU A 73 -7.65 12.13 -0.18
C GLU A 73 -6.74 12.22 -1.40
N ASN A 74 -7.22 11.90 -2.61
CA ASN A 74 -6.46 12.09 -3.85
C ASN A 74 -6.34 13.57 -4.28
N GLN A 75 -7.16 14.47 -3.74
CA GLN A 75 -6.98 15.93 -3.88
C GLN A 75 -5.82 16.45 -3.03
N VAL A 76 -5.40 15.71 -2.00
CA VAL A 76 -4.16 15.95 -1.25
C VAL A 76 -3.03 15.24 -1.98
N ASP A 77 -2.52 15.87 -3.05
CA ASP A 77 -1.31 15.46 -3.77
C ASP A 77 -1.39 14.08 -4.48
N ASN A 78 -2.22 14.00 -5.52
CA ASN A 78 -1.95 13.15 -6.67
C ASN A 78 -0.64 13.53 -7.44
N ASN A 79 0.23 14.35 -6.85
CA ASN A 79 1.66 14.15 -6.98
C ASN A 79 2.05 13.00 -6.06
N PHE A 80 1.82 11.77 -6.51
CA PHE A 80 2.58 10.63 -6.03
C PHE A 80 4.06 11.03 -6.16
N ARG A 81 4.67 11.57 -5.10
CA ARG A 81 6.09 11.93 -5.03
C ARG A 81 6.91 10.63 -4.97
N ALA A 82 6.68 9.70 -5.89
CA ALA A 82 7.60 8.63 -6.20
C ALA A 82 8.99 9.20 -6.50
N GLU A 83 9.06 10.44 -7.02
CA GLU A 83 10.31 11.17 -7.23
C GLU A 83 11.00 11.57 -5.91
N GLY A 84 10.25 11.97 -4.88
CA GLY A 84 10.81 12.40 -3.59
C GLY A 84 11.31 11.26 -2.70
N TYR A 85 10.69 10.08 -2.82
CA TYR A 85 11.10 8.88 -2.07
C TYR A 85 12.18 8.06 -2.77
N LYS A 86 12.32 8.17 -4.10
CA LYS A 86 13.24 7.32 -4.86
C LYS A 86 14.68 7.41 -4.38
N TYR A 87 15.07 8.54 -3.78
CA TYR A 87 16.47 8.83 -3.51
C TYR A 87 16.78 9.36 -2.11
N LYS A 88 15.77 9.56 -1.25
CA LYS A 88 15.96 10.19 0.07
C LYS A 88 16.91 9.40 0.98
N ASN A 89 17.00 8.08 0.78
CA ASN A 89 17.87 7.17 1.52
C ASN A 89 19.00 6.57 0.67
N ILE A 90 19.14 7.00 -0.59
CA ILE A 90 20.20 6.51 -1.48
C ILE A 90 21.31 7.54 -1.50
N ASP A 91 22.41 7.21 -0.83
CA ASP A 91 23.65 7.98 -0.93
C ASP A 91 24.34 7.65 -2.26
N PHE A 92 24.12 8.49 -3.28
CA PHE A 92 24.72 8.34 -4.60
C PHE A 92 26.25 8.32 -4.60
N SER A 93 26.89 8.90 -3.58
CA SER A 93 28.35 8.86 -3.44
C SER A 93 28.88 7.47 -3.06
N LYS A 94 28.01 6.58 -2.56
CA LYS A 94 28.34 5.19 -2.17
C LYS A 94 27.82 4.15 -3.16
N ILE A 95 27.16 4.56 -4.24
CA ILE A 95 26.67 3.63 -5.26
C ILE A 95 27.88 3.06 -5.99
N LYS A 96 27.95 1.73 -6.03
CA LYS A 96 28.93 1.01 -6.84
C LYS A 96 28.38 0.83 -8.26
N SER A 97 29.26 0.89 -9.26
CA SER A 97 28.90 0.61 -10.64
C SER A 97 28.37 -0.82 -10.78
N LEU A 98 27.37 -1.02 -11.65
CA LEU A 98 26.88 -2.36 -12.02
C LEU A 98 27.93 -3.17 -12.79
N ASP A 99 28.87 -2.48 -13.43
CA ASP A 99 29.95 -3.11 -14.22
C ASP A 99 31.09 -3.65 -13.33
N GLU A 100 31.07 -3.33 -12.03
CA GLU A 100 32.05 -3.80 -11.07
C GLU A 100 31.47 -4.87 -10.15
N PRO A 101 32.04 -6.09 -10.10
CA PRO A 101 31.58 -7.11 -9.19
C PRO A 101 31.78 -6.64 -7.74
N TYR A 102 30.71 -6.70 -6.93
CA TYR A 102 30.77 -6.38 -5.52
C TYR A 102 31.55 -7.46 -4.76
N ILE A 103 32.82 -7.20 -4.45
CA ILE A 103 33.63 -8.03 -3.57
C ILE A 103 33.48 -7.53 -2.13
N PRO A 104 32.82 -8.28 -1.23
CA PRO A 104 32.55 -7.76 0.09
C PRO A 104 33.79 -7.96 0.97
N LYS A 105 34.21 -6.89 1.68
CA LYS A 105 35.49 -6.83 2.40
C LYS A 105 35.66 -7.85 3.54
N LYS A 106 34.60 -8.55 3.96
CA LYS A 106 34.61 -9.49 5.10
C LYS A 106 34.02 -10.86 4.77
N PHE A 107 34.43 -11.46 3.66
CA PHE A 107 34.20 -12.91 3.45
C PHE A 107 35.27 -13.81 4.09
N LEU A 108 36.23 -13.22 4.81
CA LEU A 108 37.32 -13.95 5.45
C LEU A 108 37.19 -13.88 6.98
N LYS A 109 36.34 -14.75 7.51
CA LYS A 109 36.69 -15.52 8.72
C LYS A 109 35.96 -16.85 8.64
N LYS A 110 36.67 -17.87 8.15
CA LYS A 110 36.36 -19.26 8.46
C LYS A 110 36.55 -19.37 9.98
N ILE A 111 35.48 -19.74 10.70
CA ILE A 111 35.62 -20.21 12.08
C ILE A 111 36.35 -21.55 12.03
#